data_AF-A0A366DQ02-F1
#
_entry.id   AF-A0A366DQ02-F1
#
_cell.length_a   1.000
_cell.length_b   1.000
_cell.length_c   1.000
_cell.angle_alpha   90.00
_cell.angle_beta   90.00
_cell.angle_gamma   90.00
#
_symmetry.space_group_name_H-M   'P 1'
#
loop_
_entity.id
_entity.type
_entity.pdbx_description
1 polymer ?
#
loop_
_entity_poly.entity_id
_entity_poly.type
_entity_poly.pdbx_seq_one_letter_code
_entity_poly.pdbx_strand_id
1 'polypeptide(L)'
;MFEKSTQILRSVILATGVMAAGVAAAEEPASPEWAVKTISALSDADLVVTSAAGKVFLEKLNHEGIAACDAPIENHPDFDKLCSWALNNEESDFDILLGIKDDKIVSFVSPFTPEKDDVWTCEATKKDVPESDLQTCNIRSTDEKSRQHWSESWESFLNSIN
;
A
#
# COMPACT_ATOMS: atom_id res chain seq x y z
N MET A 1 -61.90 -32.42 -32.61
CA MET A 1 -61.94 -33.13 -31.31
C MET A 1 -61.03 -34.33 -31.43
N PHE A 2 -59.83 -34.27 -30.85
CA PHE A 2 -58.85 -35.36 -30.55
C PHE A 2 -57.59 -34.62 -30.05
N GLU A 3 -57.41 -34.41 -28.74
CA GLU A 3 -56.90 -35.34 -27.71
C GLU A 3 -55.35 -35.44 -27.69
N LYS A 4 -54.80 -35.13 -26.50
CA LYS A 4 -53.48 -35.48 -25.92
C LYS A 4 -52.21 -34.88 -26.51
N SER A 5 -51.77 -33.77 -25.90
CA SER A 5 -50.36 -33.35 -25.87
C SER A 5 -49.56 -34.25 -24.92
N THR A 6 -48.53 -34.85 -25.49
CA THR A 6 -47.54 -35.74 -24.89
C THR A 6 -46.70 -35.05 -23.82
N GLN A 7 -46.44 -35.78 -22.75
CA GLN A 7 -45.66 -35.39 -21.56
C GLN A 7 -44.20 -35.07 -21.93
N ILE A 8 -43.72 -33.89 -21.55
CA ILE A 8 -42.29 -33.55 -21.60
C ILE A 8 -41.71 -33.81 -20.20
N LEU A 9 -40.76 -34.74 -20.18
CA LEU A 9 -39.98 -35.23 -19.06
C LEU A 9 -39.28 -34.06 -18.33
N ARG A 10 -39.48 -33.97 -17.01
CA ARG A 10 -38.76 -33.03 -16.13
C ARG A 10 -37.31 -33.49 -15.97
N SER A 11 -36.37 -32.81 -16.60
CA SER A 11 -34.95 -32.92 -16.29
C SER A 11 -34.65 -32.18 -14.99
N VAL A 12 -34.50 -32.92 -13.89
CA VAL A 12 -33.92 -32.41 -12.64
C VAL A 12 -32.40 -32.39 -12.82
N ILE A 13 -31.84 -31.21 -13.11
CA ILE A 13 -30.39 -30.99 -13.05
C ILE A 13 -30.06 -30.76 -11.58
N LEU A 14 -29.43 -31.76 -10.96
CA LEU A 14 -28.80 -31.65 -9.65
C LEU A 14 -27.63 -30.66 -9.77
N ALA A 15 -27.82 -29.44 -9.27
CA ALA A 15 -26.74 -28.51 -9.04
C ALA A 15 -25.86 -29.08 -7.92
N THR A 16 -24.79 -29.78 -8.30
CA THR A 16 -23.67 -30.06 -7.40
C THR A 16 -22.99 -28.73 -7.09
N GLY A 17 -23.44 -28.11 -5.99
CA GLY A 17 -22.75 -26.99 -5.37
C GLY A 17 -21.37 -27.45 -4.94
N VAL A 18 -20.35 -27.08 -5.70
CA VAL A 18 -18.98 -27.11 -5.21
C VAL A 18 -18.90 -26.02 -4.17
N MET A 19 -19.04 -26.40 -2.90
CA MET A 19 -18.58 -25.55 -1.81
C MET A 19 -17.07 -25.42 -2.00
N ALA A 20 -16.64 -24.32 -2.60
CA ALA A 20 -15.29 -23.82 -2.42
C ALA A 20 -15.16 -23.54 -0.91
N ALA A 21 -14.73 -24.56 -0.17
CA ALA A 21 -14.10 -24.37 1.12
C ALA A 21 -12.83 -23.58 0.82
N GLY A 22 -12.97 -22.25 0.76
CA GLY A 22 -11.85 -21.35 0.79
C GLY A 22 -11.11 -21.67 2.06
N VAL A 23 -9.95 -22.29 1.93
CA VAL A 23 -8.95 -22.29 2.97
C VAL A 23 -8.71 -20.81 3.21
N ALA A 24 -9.23 -20.29 4.33
CA ALA A 24 -8.82 -18.98 4.80
C ALA A 24 -7.32 -19.14 5.06
N ALA A 25 -6.52 -18.78 4.07
CA ALA A 25 -5.09 -18.59 4.26
C ALA A 25 -5.00 -17.64 5.44
N ALA A 26 -4.35 -18.08 6.52
CA ALA A 26 -3.99 -17.17 7.59
C ALA A 26 -3.30 -15.99 6.92
N GLU A 27 -3.88 -14.80 7.10
CA GLU A 27 -3.32 -13.58 6.56
C GLU A 27 -1.93 -13.46 7.19
N GLU A 28 -0.88 -13.59 6.38
CA GLU A 28 0.47 -13.37 6.88
C GLU A 28 0.51 -11.96 7.50
N PRO A 29 1.13 -11.79 8.68
CA PRO A 29 1.32 -10.45 9.22
C PRO A 29 1.97 -9.60 8.14
N ALA A 30 1.49 -8.36 8.00
CA ALA A 30 2.06 -7.39 7.08
C ALA A 30 3.58 -7.37 7.30
N SER A 31 4.37 -7.91 6.37
CA SER A 31 5.81 -7.74 6.38
C SER A 31 6.17 -6.44 5.65
N PRO A 32 7.39 -5.90 5.84
CA PRO A 32 7.85 -4.75 5.06
C PRO A 32 7.75 -5.00 3.53
N GLU A 33 8.12 -6.21 3.11
CA GLU A 33 8.00 -6.68 1.73
C GLU A 33 6.54 -6.72 1.27
N TRP A 34 5.62 -7.20 2.12
CA TRP A 34 4.19 -7.19 1.83
C TRP A 34 3.67 -5.76 1.63
N ALA A 35 4.09 -4.80 2.47
CA ALA A 35 3.62 -3.42 2.40
C ALA A 35 4.04 -2.79 1.06
N VAL A 36 5.33 -2.90 0.71
CA VAL A 36 5.86 -2.40 -0.57
C VAL A 36 5.23 -3.12 -1.75
N LYS A 37 5.09 -4.45 -1.70
CA LYS A 37 4.44 -5.22 -2.78
C LYS A 37 2.97 -4.81 -2.98
N THR A 38 2.24 -4.60 -1.89
CA THR A 38 0.82 -4.25 -1.95
C THR A 38 0.64 -2.84 -2.50
N ILE A 39 1.37 -1.84 -2.00
CA ILE A 39 1.28 -0.47 -2.51
C ILE A 39 1.75 -0.36 -3.98
N SER A 40 2.73 -1.18 -4.39
CA SER A 40 3.18 -1.27 -5.79
C SER A 40 2.11 -1.81 -6.73
N ALA A 41 1.18 -2.62 -6.22
CA ALA A 41 0.12 -3.21 -7.03
C ALA A 41 -1.09 -2.29 -7.19
N LEU A 42 -1.15 -1.19 -6.43
CA LEU A 42 -2.24 -0.21 -6.50
C LEU A 42 -2.11 0.67 -7.74
N SER A 43 -3.24 0.92 -8.40
CA SER A 43 -3.28 1.94 -9.44
C SER A 43 -3.21 3.35 -8.85
N ASP A 44 -2.94 4.35 -9.69
CA ASP A 44 -2.97 5.75 -9.29
C ASP A 44 -4.28 6.17 -8.59
N ALA A 45 -5.43 5.62 -9.01
CA ALA A 45 -6.73 5.89 -8.40
C ALA A 45 -6.93 5.16 -7.07
N ASP A 46 -6.35 3.97 -6.92
CA ASP A 46 -6.42 3.16 -5.71
C ASP A 46 -5.53 3.69 -4.58
N LEU A 47 -4.59 4.59 -4.89
CA LEU A 47 -3.74 5.26 -3.91
C LEU A 47 -4.46 6.38 -3.15
N VAL A 48 -5.68 6.75 -3.56
CA VAL A 48 -6.54 7.64 -2.76
C VAL A 48 -6.94 6.92 -1.48
N VAL A 49 -6.71 7.53 -0.33
CA VAL A 49 -6.86 6.89 0.99
C VAL A 49 -8.32 6.54 1.34
N THR A 50 -9.26 7.18 0.66
CA THR A 50 -10.71 6.92 0.77
C THR A 50 -11.23 5.93 -0.27
N SER A 51 -10.40 5.51 -1.23
CA SER A 51 -10.76 4.42 -2.15
C SER A 51 -10.87 3.10 -1.39
N ALA A 52 -11.60 2.12 -1.95
CA ALA A 52 -11.76 0.82 -1.31
C ALA A 52 -10.39 0.13 -1.10
N ALA A 53 -9.50 0.17 -2.09
CA ALA A 53 -8.20 -0.47 -2.02
C ALA A 53 -7.22 0.28 -1.11
N GLY A 54 -7.13 1.61 -1.21
CA GLY A 54 -6.29 2.44 -0.34
C GLY A 54 -6.69 2.33 1.13
N LYS A 55 -7.99 2.29 1.41
CA LYS A 55 -8.50 2.05 2.77
C LYS A 55 -8.09 0.68 3.31
N VAL A 56 -8.29 -0.39 2.52
CA VAL A 56 -7.88 -1.75 2.92
C VAL A 56 -6.37 -1.83 3.15
N PHE A 57 -5.56 -1.19 2.33
CA PHE A 57 -4.11 -1.14 2.51
C PHE A 57 -3.74 -0.49 3.84
N LEU A 58 -4.26 0.71 4.12
CA LEU A 58 -3.97 1.42 5.37
C LEU A 58 -4.52 0.70 6.61
N GLU A 59 -5.70 0.08 6.53
CA GLU A 59 -6.28 -0.71 7.62
C GLU A 59 -5.43 -1.94 7.96
N LYS A 60 -4.88 -2.61 6.94
CA LYS A 60 -3.97 -3.75 7.14
C LYS A 60 -2.60 -3.30 7.66
N LEU A 61 -2.10 -2.16 7.19
CA LEU A 61 -0.86 -1.60 7.70
C LEU A 61 -1.01 -1.21 9.19
N ASN A 62 -2.17 -0.69 9.58
CA ASN A 62 -2.48 -0.34 10.97
C ASN A 62 -2.95 -1.52 11.84
N HIS A 63 -2.71 -2.77 11.42
CA HIS A 63 -3.07 -3.91 12.25
C HIS A 63 -2.28 -3.83 13.57
N GLU A 64 -2.98 -3.98 14.70
CA GLU A 64 -2.44 -3.86 16.08
C GLU A 64 -1.96 -2.47 16.52
N GLY A 65 -2.26 -1.40 15.77
CA GLY A 65 -1.90 -0.03 16.15
C GLY A 65 -0.43 0.31 15.95
N ILE A 66 0.29 -0.49 15.17
CA ILE A 66 1.72 -0.34 14.91
C ILE A 66 1.99 0.69 13.79
N ALA A 67 0.97 1.04 12.99
CA ALA A 67 1.05 2.17 12.07
C ALA A 67 0.43 3.44 12.68
N ALA A 68 1.23 4.48 12.86
CA ALA A 68 0.74 5.79 13.25
C ALA A 68 0.66 6.69 12.02
N CYS A 69 -0.56 7.11 11.64
CA CYS A 69 -0.80 8.12 10.59
C CYS A 69 -1.18 9.45 11.24
N ASP A 70 -0.20 10.31 11.44
CA ASP A 70 -0.39 11.58 12.15
C ASP A 70 -0.16 12.78 11.23
N ALA A 71 -0.78 13.90 11.60
CA ALA A 71 -0.43 15.18 11.02
C ALA A 71 1.03 15.51 11.41
N PRO A 72 1.85 16.00 10.48
CA PRO A 72 3.23 16.31 10.76
C PRO A 72 3.38 17.37 11.87
N ILE A 73 4.23 17.11 12.86
CA ILE A 73 4.69 18.09 13.87
C ILE A 73 5.91 18.85 13.28
N GLU A 74 6.44 19.88 13.97
CA GLU A 74 7.68 20.56 13.55
C GLU A 74 8.77 19.56 13.11
N ASN A 75 9.44 19.85 11.99
CA ASN A 75 10.49 19.05 11.34
C ASN A 75 10.07 17.78 10.58
N HIS A 76 8.78 17.53 10.40
CA HIS A 76 8.31 16.45 9.52
C HIS A 76 8.39 16.81 8.03
N PRO A 77 8.38 15.81 7.13
CA PRO A 77 8.40 16.04 5.69
C PRO A 77 7.11 16.71 5.19
N ASP A 78 7.18 17.44 4.07
CA ASP A 78 6.09 18.27 3.52
C ASP A 78 4.96 17.44 2.88
N PHE A 79 4.18 16.83 3.77
CA PHE A 79 2.96 16.08 3.49
C PHE A 79 1.84 16.58 4.40
N ASP A 80 0.59 16.23 4.07
CA ASP A 80 -0.55 16.56 4.93
C ASP A 80 -0.67 15.54 6.08
N LYS A 81 -0.25 14.30 5.84
CA LYS A 81 -0.13 13.24 6.85
C LYS A 81 1.10 12.38 6.57
N LEU A 82 1.72 11.91 7.64
CA LEU A 82 2.80 10.94 7.63
C LEU A 82 2.29 9.66 8.28
N CYS A 83 2.39 8.52 7.60
CA CYS A 83 2.23 7.22 8.24
C CYS A 83 3.60 6.59 8.47
N SER A 84 3.90 6.18 9.70
CA SER A 84 5.05 5.33 10.00
C SER A 84 4.57 3.96 10.40
N TRP A 85 5.18 2.91 9.86
CA TRP A 85 4.90 1.54 10.23
C TRP A 85 6.19 0.74 10.40
N ALA A 86 6.18 -0.13 11.41
CA ALA A 86 7.23 -1.08 11.72
C ALA A 86 6.58 -2.44 12.06
N LEU A 87 7.25 -3.54 11.76
CA LEU A 87 6.82 -4.89 12.13
C LEU A 87 7.04 -5.14 13.63
N ASN A 88 8.11 -4.55 14.20
CA ASN A 88 8.47 -4.66 15.61
C ASN A 88 8.48 -3.27 16.24
N ASN A 89 7.86 -3.12 17.41
CA ASN A 89 7.84 -1.86 18.19
C ASN A 89 9.16 -1.63 18.97
N GLU A 90 10.29 -2.09 18.43
CA GLU A 90 11.59 -1.77 19.01
C GLU A 90 11.88 -0.29 18.73
N GLU A 91 12.29 0.43 19.77
CA GLU A 91 12.38 1.89 19.73
C GLU A 91 13.32 2.35 18.61
N SER A 92 12.74 2.97 17.57
CA SER A 92 13.37 3.79 16.51
C SER A 92 13.46 3.19 15.11
N ASP A 93 13.01 1.96 14.87
CA ASP A 93 13.05 1.36 13.52
C ASP A 93 11.70 1.50 12.80
N PHE A 94 11.72 2.05 11.58
CA PHE A 94 10.59 2.02 10.66
C PHE A 94 10.91 1.08 9.51
N ASP A 95 9.90 0.35 9.04
CA ASP A 95 10.00 -0.51 7.87
C ASP A 95 9.45 0.17 6.60
N ILE A 96 8.43 1.02 6.78
CA ILE A 96 7.90 1.87 5.73
C ILE A 96 7.38 3.20 6.30
N LEU A 97 7.70 4.29 5.61
CA LEU A 97 7.10 5.60 5.83
C LEU A 97 6.24 5.96 4.62
N LEU A 98 5.05 6.52 4.82
CA LEU A 98 4.14 6.95 3.76
C LEU A 98 3.87 8.45 3.86
N GLY A 99 4.05 9.16 2.75
CA GLY A 99 3.68 10.55 2.59
C GLY A 99 2.32 10.67 1.90
N ILE A 100 1.36 11.30 2.59
CA ILE A 100 0.02 11.54 2.06
C ILE A 100 -0.15 13.02 1.75
N LYS A 101 -0.52 13.34 0.51
CA LYS A 101 -0.85 14.69 0.05
C LYS A 101 -2.21 14.66 -0.64
N ASP A 102 -3.08 15.62 -0.32
CA ASP A 102 -4.43 15.73 -0.90
C ASP A 102 -5.23 14.41 -0.82
N ASP A 103 -5.19 13.76 0.35
CA ASP A 103 -5.83 12.45 0.63
C ASP A 103 -5.40 11.31 -0.32
N LYS A 104 -4.17 11.39 -0.84
CA LYS A 104 -3.57 10.36 -1.67
C LYS A 104 -2.18 9.99 -1.17
N ILE A 105 -1.83 8.71 -1.19
CA ILE A 105 -0.47 8.27 -0.93
C ILE A 105 0.36 8.62 -2.17
N VAL A 106 1.30 9.55 -2.02
CA VAL A 106 2.09 10.11 -3.13
C VAL A 106 3.58 9.79 -3.04
N SER A 107 4.03 9.36 -1.87
CA SER A 107 5.42 9.04 -1.61
C SER A 107 5.54 7.96 -0.55
N PHE A 108 6.59 7.15 -0.61
CA PHE A 108 6.99 6.28 0.49
C PHE A 108 8.50 6.11 0.58
N VAL A 109 8.99 5.78 1.78
CA VAL A 109 10.37 5.40 2.05
C VAL A 109 10.41 3.98 2.59
N SER A 110 11.28 3.13 2.03
CA SER A 110 11.47 1.75 2.48
C SER A 110 12.84 1.22 2.02
N PRO A 111 13.44 0.22 2.71
CA PRO A 111 14.59 -0.51 2.16
C PRO A 111 14.22 -1.42 0.97
N PHE A 112 12.94 -1.63 0.70
CA PHE A 112 12.47 -2.47 -0.42
C PHE A 112 12.03 -1.64 -1.63
N THR A 113 12.34 -2.16 -2.81
CA THR A 113 11.95 -1.56 -4.10
C THR A 113 10.61 -2.14 -4.57
N PRO A 114 9.71 -1.31 -5.13
CA PRO A 114 8.46 -1.79 -5.71
C PRO A 114 8.68 -2.76 -6.88
N GLU A 115 7.96 -3.89 -6.90
CA GLU A 115 8.01 -4.88 -8.01
C GLU A 115 7.49 -4.29 -9.33
N LYS A 116 6.59 -3.31 -9.23
CA LYS A 116 6.02 -2.57 -10.37
C LYS A 116 6.38 -1.10 -10.25
N ASP A 117 7.11 -0.60 -11.24
CA ASP A 117 7.57 0.79 -11.30
C ASP A 117 6.72 1.65 -12.24
N ASP A 118 5.61 1.14 -12.78
CA ASP A 118 4.75 1.90 -13.71
C ASP A 118 4.09 3.10 -13.02
N VAL A 119 3.78 2.98 -11.73
CA VAL A 119 3.20 4.03 -10.89
C VAL A 119 4.26 4.80 -10.08
N TRP A 120 5.43 4.23 -9.86
CA TRP A 120 6.43 4.74 -8.90
C TRP A 120 7.78 5.06 -9.56
N THR A 121 8.39 6.16 -9.16
CA THR A 121 9.80 6.47 -9.46
C THR A 121 10.57 6.47 -8.16
N CYS A 122 11.54 5.57 -8.05
CA CYS A 122 12.35 5.40 -6.84
C CYS A 122 13.78 5.86 -7.06
N GLU A 123 14.35 6.44 -6.03
CA GLU A 123 15.76 6.81 -5.96
C GLU A 123 16.31 6.54 -4.55
N ALA A 124 17.63 6.46 -4.42
CA ALA A 124 18.27 6.36 -3.11
C ALA A 124 17.91 7.60 -2.27
N THR A 125 17.48 7.37 -1.03
CA THR A 125 17.02 8.44 -0.13
C THR A 125 18.16 9.30 0.37
N LYS A 126 19.27 8.65 0.78
CA LYS A 126 20.47 9.32 1.28
C LYS A 126 21.62 9.04 0.30
N LYS A 127 21.77 9.93 -0.69
CA LYS A 127 22.72 9.73 -1.80
C LYS A 127 24.19 9.71 -1.34
N ASP A 128 24.49 10.30 -0.19
CA ASP A 128 25.83 10.41 0.37
C ASP A 128 26.14 9.38 1.49
N VAL A 129 25.22 8.46 1.78
CA VAL A 129 25.41 7.39 2.79
C VAL A 129 25.48 6.04 2.08
N PRO A 130 26.69 5.48 1.86
CA PRO A 130 26.87 4.28 1.04
C PRO A 130 26.22 3.01 1.58
N GLU A 131 25.90 2.99 2.88
CA GLU A 131 25.33 1.84 3.59
C GLU A 131 23.81 1.96 3.77
N SER A 132 23.19 3.04 3.28
CA SER A 132 21.73 3.22 3.42
C SER A 132 21.00 2.47 2.30
N ASP A 133 20.31 1.40 2.67
CA ASP A 133 19.46 0.65 1.74
C ASP A 133 18.10 1.36 1.46
N LEU A 134 17.84 2.51 2.12
CA LEU A 134 16.57 3.22 2.03
C LEU A 134 16.37 3.88 0.67
N GLN A 135 15.21 3.64 0.08
CA GLN A 135 14.76 4.26 -1.17
C GLN A 135 13.53 5.12 -0.93
N THR A 136 13.51 6.28 -1.58
CA THR A 136 12.33 7.15 -1.66
C THR A 136 11.67 6.90 -3.00
N CYS A 137 10.41 6.51 -2.95
CA CYS A 137 9.57 6.27 -4.12
C CYS A 137 8.47 7.30 -4.18
N ASN A 138 8.42 8.08 -5.26
CA ASN A 138 7.39 9.08 -5.51
C ASN A 138 6.49 8.66 -6.67
N ILE A 139 5.21 9.05 -6.60
CA ILE A 139 4.24 8.72 -7.64
C ILE A 139 4.58 9.40 -8.97
N ARG A 140 4.61 8.64 -10.06
CA ARG A 140 5.03 9.07 -11.41
C ARG A 140 4.11 10.12 -12.04
N SER A 141 2.82 10.08 -11.68
CA SER A 141 1.80 10.97 -12.23
C SER A 141 1.96 12.43 -11.80
N THR A 142 2.68 12.67 -10.71
CA THR A 142 3.05 14.02 -10.23
C THR A 142 4.23 14.58 -11.03
N ASP A 143 4.36 15.90 -11.17
CA ASP A 143 5.47 16.53 -11.87
C ASP A 143 6.84 16.34 -11.16
N GLU A 144 7.92 16.45 -11.92
CA GLU A 144 9.28 16.20 -11.43
C GLU A 144 9.70 17.11 -10.27
N LYS A 145 9.31 18.39 -10.30
CA LYS A 145 9.68 19.35 -9.26
C LYS A 145 9.05 18.96 -7.92
N SER A 146 7.78 18.58 -7.93
CA SER A 146 7.08 18.14 -6.72
C SER A 146 7.69 16.83 -6.17
N ARG A 147 8.03 15.86 -7.04
CA ARG A 147 8.69 14.62 -6.62
C ARG A 147 10.08 14.89 -6.00
N GLN A 148 10.87 15.77 -6.61
CA GLN A 148 12.19 16.14 -6.09
C GLN A 148 12.07 16.84 -4.73
N HIS A 149 11.13 17.77 -4.58
CA HIS A 149 10.85 18.44 -3.33
C HIS A 149 10.51 17.45 -2.20
N TRP A 150 9.66 16.46 -2.49
CA TRP A 150 9.34 15.41 -1.52
C TRP A 150 10.53 14.53 -1.15
N SER A 151 11.36 14.15 -2.13
CA SER A 151 12.61 13.42 -1.84
C SER A 151 13.54 14.20 -0.92
N GLU A 152 13.77 15.48 -1.19
CA GLU A 152 14.60 16.36 -0.35
C GLU A 152 14.01 16.54 1.05
N SER A 153 12.67 16.60 1.15
CA SER A 153 11.96 16.71 2.42
C SER A 153 12.09 15.43 3.27
N TRP A 154 12.00 14.25 2.65
CA TRP A 154 12.28 12.98 3.32
C TRP A 154 13.73 12.88 3.80
N GLU A 155 14.68 13.24 2.94
CA GLU A 155 16.10 13.23 3.29
C GLU A 155 16.38 14.12 4.51
N SER A 156 15.84 15.35 4.50
CA SER A 156 15.95 16.28 5.63
C SER A 156 15.35 15.69 6.91
N PHE A 157 14.17 15.09 6.84
CA PHE A 157 13.52 14.45 7.98
C PHE A 157 14.35 13.29 8.53
N LEU A 158 14.76 12.37 7.67
CA LEU A 158 15.55 11.19 8.05
C LEU A 158 16.94 11.54 8.56
N ASN A 159 17.49 12.70 8.19
CA ASN A 159 18.73 13.22 8.76
C ASN A 159 18.52 13.91 10.11
N SER A 160 17.31 14.33 10.43
CA SER A 160 16.98 14.95 11.73
C SER A 160 16.71 13.94 12.84
N ILE A 161 16.32 12.71 12.48
CA ILE A 161 16.01 11.62 13.41
C ILE A 161 17.12 10.56 13.52
N ASN A 162 18.14 10.62 12.65
CA ASN A 162 19.38 9.84 12.76
C ASN A 162 20.41 10.55 13.63
#